data_AF-A0A841H249-F1
#
_entry.id   AF-A0A841H249-F1
#
_cell.length_a   1.000
_cell.length_b   1.000
_cell.length_c   1.000
_cell.angle_alpha   90.00
_cell.angle_beta   90.00
_cell.angle_gamma   90.00
#
_symmetry.space_group_name_H-M   'P 1'
#
loop_
_entity.id
_entity.type
_entity.pdbx_description
1 polymer ?
#
loop_
_entity_poly.entity_id
_entity_poly.type
_entity_poly.pdbx_seq_one_letter_code
_entity_poly.pdbx_strand_id
1 'polypeptide(L)'
;MGETEWTTTDREARAGHVLDAYSERRRQRRGEDTWFGDPRGLREGAEEGLNADELSRRRLDVVQEAVGVGMADELAELMYDISRDEGLDPLLAFELVRSGMGVLPPEDGLDNAPRFGTTDKYRPEWLEPPVDPDTLLRERTLRVSFRRLRGFLERYQDPADAFQAFAREPDVGAVGY
;
A
#
# COMPACT_ATOMS: atom_id res chain seq x y z
N MET A 1 16.99 11.64 -15.95
CA MET A 1 16.66 10.22 -16.14
C MET A 1 15.20 10.24 -16.57
N GLY A 2 14.89 9.88 -17.82
CA GLY A 2 13.51 9.96 -18.30
C GLY A 2 12.69 8.92 -17.58
N GLU A 3 11.84 9.33 -16.63
CA GLU A 3 10.80 8.46 -16.12
C GLU A 3 9.92 8.07 -17.30
N THR A 4 9.89 6.78 -17.63
CA THR A 4 9.01 6.26 -18.66
C THR A 4 7.59 6.44 -18.16
N GLU A 5 6.93 7.51 -18.63
CA GLU A 5 5.52 7.77 -18.35
C GLU A 5 4.71 6.55 -18.77
N TRP A 6 4.05 5.89 -17.81
CA TRP A 6 3.23 4.73 -18.09
C TRP A 6 2.00 5.15 -18.89
N THR A 7 1.78 4.52 -20.04
CA THR A 7 0.52 4.72 -20.75
C THR A 7 -0.64 4.14 -19.95
N THR A 8 -1.87 4.54 -20.24
CA THR A 8 -3.06 3.92 -19.62
C THR A 8 -3.07 2.40 -19.81
N THR A 9 -2.64 1.91 -20.97
CA THR A 9 -2.53 0.46 -21.25
C THR A 9 -1.50 -0.21 -20.34
N ASP A 10 -0.35 0.41 -20.10
CA ASP A 10 0.67 -0.13 -19.19
C ASP A 10 0.15 -0.21 -17.75
N ARG A 11 -0.58 0.84 -17.32
CA ARG A 11 -1.21 0.91 -16.00
C ARG A 11 -2.26 -0.20 -15.84
N GLU A 12 -3.14 -0.38 -16.80
CA GLU A 12 -4.16 -1.43 -16.75
C GLU A 12 -3.55 -2.84 -16.75
N ALA A 13 -2.54 -3.09 -17.58
CA ALA A 13 -1.85 -4.38 -17.61
C ALA A 13 -1.18 -4.69 -16.27
N ARG A 14 -0.50 -3.69 -15.67
CA ARG A 14 0.14 -3.83 -14.36
C ARG A 14 -0.89 -4.05 -13.24
N ALA A 15 -2.04 -3.38 -13.29
CA ALA A 15 -3.12 -3.56 -12.34
C ALA A 15 -3.70 -4.98 -12.41
N GLY A 16 -3.86 -5.51 -13.63
CA GLY A 16 -4.19 -6.92 -13.85
C GLY A 16 -3.16 -7.86 -13.22
N HIS A 17 -1.86 -7.61 -13.44
CA HIS A 17 -0.80 -8.41 -12.84
C HIS A 17 -0.78 -8.38 -11.30
N VAL A 18 -1.07 -7.24 -10.68
CA VAL A 18 -1.21 -7.13 -9.21
C VAL A 18 -2.32 -8.04 -8.71
N LEU A 19 -3.50 -7.95 -9.34
CA LEU A 19 -4.67 -8.74 -8.94
C LEU A 19 -4.45 -10.24 -9.19
N ASP A 20 -3.79 -10.60 -10.29
CA ASP A 20 -3.44 -11.99 -10.61
C ASP A 20 -2.43 -12.55 -9.60
N ALA A 21 -1.37 -11.80 -9.29
CA ALA A 21 -0.35 -12.21 -8.31
C ALA A 21 -0.97 -12.38 -6.92
N TYR A 22 -1.83 -11.44 -6.51
CA TYR A 22 -2.63 -11.56 -5.30
C TYR A 22 -3.49 -12.81 -5.32
N SER A 23 -4.28 -13.02 -6.38
CA SER A 23 -5.18 -14.18 -6.49
C SER A 23 -4.46 -15.52 -6.47
N GLU A 24 -3.31 -15.61 -7.14
CA GLU A 24 -2.47 -16.80 -7.18
C GLU A 24 -1.86 -17.09 -5.80
N ARG A 25 -1.34 -16.06 -5.12
CA ARG A 25 -0.84 -16.17 -3.76
C ARG A 25 -1.91 -16.67 -2.79
N ARG A 26 -3.12 -16.12 -2.90
CA ARG A 26 -4.27 -16.60 -2.13
C ARG A 26 -4.58 -18.06 -2.42
N ARG A 27 -4.48 -18.50 -3.68
CA ARG A 27 -4.70 -19.89 -4.09
C ARG A 27 -3.67 -20.83 -3.50
N GLN A 28 -2.39 -20.48 -3.58
CA GLN A 28 -1.29 -21.28 -3.03
C GLN A 28 -1.45 -21.47 -1.52
N ARG A 29 -1.76 -20.37 -0.80
CA ARG A 29 -1.95 -20.42 0.65
C ARG A 29 -3.18 -21.22 1.09
N ARG A 30 -4.25 -21.32 0.30
CA ARG A 30 -5.41 -22.19 0.63
C ARG A 30 -5.06 -23.67 0.77
N GLY A 31 -3.93 -24.12 0.20
CA GLY A 31 -3.46 -25.50 0.32
C GLY A 31 -2.62 -25.77 1.58
N GLU A 32 -2.08 -24.73 2.22
CA GLU A 32 -1.03 -24.83 3.23
C GLU A 32 -1.41 -24.14 4.56
N ASP A 33 -2.32 -23.16 4.53
CA ASP A 33 -2.66 -22.31 5.66
C ASP A 33 -4.16 -21.91 5.66
N THR A 34 -4.68 -21.62 6.85
CA THR A 34 -6.03 -21.07 7.08
C THR A 34 -6.18 -19.64 6.58
N TRP A 35 -5.08 -18.97 6.23
CA TRP A 35 -5.09 -17.59 5.79
C TRP A 35 -4.72 -17.42 4.33
N PHE A 36 -5.63 -16.83 3.57
CA PHE A 36 -5.49 -16.67 2.13
C PHE A 36 -6.07 -15.33 1.66
N GLY A 37 -6.16 -14.31 2.51
CA GLY A 37 -6.70 -12.98 2.14
C GLY A 37 -8.16 -12.93 1.68
N ASP A 38 -8.68 -11.73 1.53
CA ASP A 38 -10.07 -11.46 1.14
C ASP A 38 -10.26 -11.47 -0.40
N PRO A 39 -11.31 -12.11 -0.96
CA PRO A 39 -11.54 -12.06 -2.39
C PRO A 39 -11.75 -10.67 -2.97
N ARG A 40 -12.17 -9.70 -2.16
CA ARG A 40 -12.30 -8.30 -2.57
C ARG A 40 -11.08 -7.47 -2.19
N GLY A 41 -10.06 -8.04 -1.54
CA GLY A 41 -8.87 -7.32 -1.11
C GLY A 41 -9.10 -6.39 0.10
N LEU A 42 -10.18 -6.58 0.86
CA LEU A 42 -10.51 -5.76 2.01
C LEU A 42 -10.02 -6.39 3.32
N ARG A 43 -9.49 -5.56 4.23
CA ARG A 43 -9.00 -6.01 5.54
C ARG A 43 -10.07 -6.76 6.33
N GLU A 44 -11.30 -6.26 6.32
CA GLU A 44 -12.39 -6.81 7.14
C GLU A 44 -12.66 -8.29 6.84
N GLY A 45 -12.75 -8.67 5.56
CA GLY A 45 -12.90 -10.07 5.17
C GLY A 45 -11.63 -10.89 5.37
N ALA A 46 -10.45 -10.26 5.27
CA ALA A 46 -9.18 -10.94 5.45
C ALA A 46 -8.94 -11.29 6.93
N GLU A 47 -9.42 -10.43 7.83
CA GLU A 47 -9.22 -10.53 9.29
C GLU A 47 -10.41 -11.13 10.03
N GLU A 48 -11.48 -11.50 9.33
CA GLU A 48 -12.69 -12.06 9.93
C GLU A 48 -12.40 -13.33 10.72
N GLY A 49 -12.85 -13.36 11.99
CA GLY A 49 -12.77 -14.54 12.85
C GLY A 49 -11.43 -14.76 13.56
N LEU A 50 -10.48 -13.82 13.46
CA LEU A 50 -9.14 -14.01 14.03
C LEU A 50 -8.96 -13.43 15.41
N ASN A 51 -8.06 -14.07 16.15
CA ASN A 51 -7.51 -13.54 17.39
C ASN A 51 -6.21 -12.74 17.18
N ALA A 52 -5.73 -12.12 18.25
CA ALA A 52 -4.53 -11.29 18.23
C ALA A 52 -3.26 -12.07 17.84
N ASP A 53 -3.10 -13.31 18.30
CA ASP A 53 -1.91 -14.12 18.01
C ASP A 53 -1.85 -14.54 16.53
N GLU A 54 -3.00 -14.80 15.92
CA GLU A 54 -3.13 -15.02 14.47
C GLU A 54 -2.79 -13.76 13.68
N LEU A 55 -3.25 -12.60 14.12
CA LEU A 55 -2.91 -11.32 13.50
C LEU A 55 -1.40 -11.02 13.59
N SER A 56 -0.79 -11.28 14.74
CA SER A 56 0.66 -11.09 14.93
C SER A 56 1.49 -12.04 14.04
N ARG A 57 1.09 -13.31 13.91
CA ARG A 57 1.74 -14.25 12.99
C ARG A 57 1.64 -13.78 11.54
N ARG A 58 0.46 -13.32 11.12
CA ARG A 58 0.25 -12.79 9.76
C ARG A 58 1.09 -11.56 9.47
N ARG A 59 1.26 -10.66 10.44
CA ARG A 59 2.21 -9.53 10.29
C ARG A 59 3.60 -10.05 9.98
N LEU A 60 4.10 -11.00 10.77
CA LEU A 60 5.42 -11.57 10.57
C LEU A 60 5.54 -12.21 9.18
N ASP A 61 4.55 -12.99 8.75
CA ASP A 61 4.58 -13.67 7.45
C ASP A 61 4.62 -12.69 6.28
N VAL A 62 3.78 -11.65 6.29
CA VAL A 62 3.77 -10.63 5.22
C VAL A 62 5.06 -9.84 5.18
N VAL A 63 5.53 -9.38 6.34
CA VAL A 63 6.75 -8.59 6.44
C VAL A 63 7.95 -9.41 5.99
N GLN A 64 8.10 -10.65 6.49
CA GLN A 64 9.19 -11.53 6.10
C GLN A 64 9.16 -11.88 4.61
N GLU A 65 7.98 -12.10 4.05
CA GLU A 65 7.85 -12.36 2.61
C GLU A 65 8.23 -11.14 1.77
N ALA A 66 7.77 -9.95 2.15
CA ALA A 66 8.11 -8.71 1.47
C ALA A 66 9.63 -8.46 1.49
N VAL A 67 10.26 -8.65 2.66
CA VAL A 67 11.72 -8.57 2.81
C VAL A 67 12.42 -9.65 1.97
N GLY A 68 11.89 -10.88 1.95
CA GLY A 68 12.43 -11.99 1.18
C GLY A 68 12.47 -11.75 -0.33
N VAL A 69 11.61 -10.88 -0.86
CA VAL A 69 11.62 -10.46 -2.28
C VAL A 69 12.39 -9.15 -2.52
N GLY A 70 13.08 -8.62 -1.51
CA GLY A 70 13.96 -7.46 -1.61
C GLY A 70 13.36 -6.11 -1.20
N MET A 71 12.18 -6.09 -0.57
CA MET A 71 11.66 -4.86 0.04
C MET A 71 12.50 -4.50 1.28
N ALA A 72 12.78 -3.22 1.50
CA ALA A 72 13.43 -2.79 2.73
C ALA A 72 12.55 -3.08 3.96
N ASP A 73 13.15 -3.51 5.07
CA ASP A 73 12.43 -3.88 6.30
C ASP A 73 11.47 -2.78 6.77
N GLU A 74 11.94 -1.54 6.81
CA GLU A 74 11.15 -0.36 7.21
C GLU A 74 9.94 -0.14 6.28
N LEU A 75 10.11 -0.35 4.98
CA LEU A 75 9.01 -0.23 4.01
C LEU A 75 8.02 -1.39 4.16
N ALA A 76 8.49 -2.61 4.41
CA ALA A 76 7.62 -3.76 4.61
C ALA A 76 6.73 -3.59 5.85
N GLU A 77 7.30 -3.10 6.95
CA GLU A 77 6.55 -2.78 8.16
C GLU A 77 5.54 -1.64 7.91
N LEU A 78 6.01 -0.54 7.31
CA LEU A 78 5.18 0.63 7.02
C LEU A 78 4.02 0.29 6.08
N MET A 79 4.27 -0.51 5.04
CA MET A 79 3.24 -1.00 4.12
C MET A 79 2.18 -1.82 4.87
N TYR A 80 2.61 -2.75 5.73
CA TYR A 80 1.69 -3.57 6.50
C TYR A 80 0.81 -2.71 7.42
N ASP A 81 1.43 -1.86 8.24
CA ASP A 81 0.71 -1.05 9.23
C ASP A 81 -0.25 -0.06 8.55
N ILE A 82 0.18 0.62 7.49
CA ILE A 82 -0.70 1.54 6.73
C ILE A 82 -1.83 0.78 6.02
N SER A 83 -1.56 -0.38 5.42
CA SER A 83 -2.62 -1.15 4.75
C SER A 83 -3.75 -1.51 5.72
N ARG A 84 -3.41 -1.88 6.96
CA ARG A 84 -4.38 -2.18 8.00
C ARG A 84 -5.17 -0.95 8.42
N ASP A 85 -4.47 0.17 8.66
CA ASP A 85 -5.11 1.45 9.01
C ASP A 85 -6.10 1.91 7.94
N GLU A 86 -5.70 1.81 6.67
CA GLU A 86 -6.55 2.23 5.54
C GLU A 86 -7.61 1.19 5.19
N GLY A 87 -7.57 -0.02 5.76
CA GLY A 87 -8.56 -1.08 5.58
C GLY A 87 -8.38 -1.95 4.33
N LEU A 88 -7.18 -1.96 3.75
CA LEU A 88 -6.81 -2.85 2.65
C LEU A 88 -6.24 -4.17 3.19
N ASP A 89 -6.43 -5.27 2.49
CA ASP A 89 -5.74 -6.53 2.82
C ASP A 89 -4.21 -6.33 2.68
N PRO A 90 -3.41 -6.59 3.73
CA PRO A 90 -1.96 -6.44 3.67
C PRO A 90 -1.27 -7.25 2.58
N LEU A 91 -1.83 -8.39 2.16
CA LEU A 91 -1.32 -9.15 1.02
C LEU A 91 -1.54 -8.42 -0.31
N LEU A 92 -2.68 -7.75 -0.45
CA LEU A 92 -2.95 -6.95 -1.65
C LEU A 92 -2.06 -5.72 -1.69
N ALA A 93 -1.89 -5.06 -0.55
CA ALA A 93 -0.98 -3.93 -0.39
C ALA A 93 0.45 -4.29 -0.78
N PHE A 94 0.93 -5.46 -0.33
CA PHE A 94 2.23 -5.99 -0.71
C PHE A 94 2.39 -6.12 -2.23
N GLU A 95 1.46 -6.77 -2.92
CA GLU A 95 1.57 -6.94 -4.39
C GLU A 95 1.47 -5.59 -5.12
N LEU A 96 0.67 -4.65 -4.62
CA LEU A 96 0.59 -3.30 -5.17
C LEU A 96 1.95 -2.58 -5.07
N VAL A 97 2.56 -2.56 -3.87
CA VAL A 97 3.88 -1.93 -3.63
C VAL A 97 4.97 -2.63 -4.44
N ARG A 98 4.98 -3.97 -4.46
CA ARG A 98 5.93 -4.76 -5.25
C ARG A 98 5.84 -4.47 -6.74
N SER A 99 4.65 -4.20 -7.26
CA SER A 99 4.47 -3.80 -8.65
C SER A 99 4.96 -2.39 -8.96
N GLY A 100 5.25 -1.58 -7.93
CA GLY A 100 5.57 -0.16 -8.07
C GLY A 100 4.37 0.67 -8.52
N MET A 101 3.14 0.19 -8.33
CA MET A 101 1.94 0.95 -8.69
C MET A 101 1.48 1.77 -7.48
N GLY A 102 1.13 3.03 -7.72
CA GLY A 102 0.55 3.89 -6.70
C GLY A 102 0.02 5.19 -7.27
N VAL A 103 -0.59 5.98 -6.40
CA VAL A 103 -0.90 7.38 -6.69
C VAL A 103 0.38 8.18 -6.62
N LEU A 104 0.72 8.88 -7.69
CA LEU A 104 1.90 9.72 -7.80
C LEU A 104 1.85 10.84 -6.74
N PRO A 105 2.97 11.15 -6.09
CA PRO A 105 3.04 12.33 -5.24
C PRO A 105 2.83 13.61 -6.07
N PRO A 106 2.38 14.72 -5.45
CA PRO A 106 2.27 16.00 -6.14
C PRO A 106 3.61 16.42 -6.77
N GLU A 107 3.58 17.01 -7.97
CA GLU A 107 4.79 17.50 -8.68
C GLU A 107 5.61 18.49 -7.86
N ASP A 108 4.94 19.30 -7.03
CA ASP A 108 5.58 20.29 -6.15
C ASP A 108 6.31 19.65 -4.94
N GLY A 109 6.23 18.33 -4.77
CA GLY A 109 6.73 17.61 -3.60
C GLY A 109 5.98 17.94 -2.32
N LEU A 110 6.53 17.54 -1.17
CA LEU A 110 6.03 17.93 0.15
C LEU A 110 6.87 19.09 0.70
N ASP A 111 6.27 20.27 0.88
CA ASP A 111 6.86 21.34 1.68
C ASP A 111 6.71 20.99 3.17
N ASN A 112 7.64 20.19 3.69
CA ASN A 112 7.74 19.84 5.12
C ASN A 112 8.51 20.89 5.92
N ALA A 113 8.62 22.12 5.41
CA ALA A 113 9.32 23.16 6.17
C ALA A 113 8.62 23.38 7.53
N PRO A 114 9.39 23.55 8.62
CA PRO A 114 8.89 23.65 10.00
C PRO A 114 7.89 24.79 10.26
N ARG A 115 7.60 25.61 9.24
CA ARG A 115 6.59 26.67 9.22
C ARG A 115 5.14 26.17 9.29
N PHE A 116 4.89 24.86 9.17
CA PHE A 116 3.57 24.25 9.37
C PHE A 116 3.42 23.52 10.73
N GLY A 117 4.47 23.46 11.56
CA GLY A 117 4.36 23.06 12.95
C GLY A 117 3.56 24.08 13.74
N THR A 118 2.53 23.62 14.44
CA THR A 118 1.65 24.45 15.27
C THR A 118 2.43 25.32 16.25
N THR A 119 2.57 26.61 15.93
CA THR A 119 2.43 27.83 16.76
C THR A 119 2.82 27.82 18.26
N ASP A 120 3.72 26.96 18.73
CA ASP A 120 4.22 27.01 20.10
C ASP A 120 5.73 27.28 20.14
N LYS A 121 6.06 28.55 20.35
CA LYS A 121 7.42 29.09 20.48
C LYS A 121 8.25 28.50 21.63
N TYR A 122 7.66 27.65 22.47
CA TYR A 122 8.32 26.99 23.60
C TYR A 122 8.48 25.49 23.45
N ARG A 123 8.05 24.87 22.34
CA ARG A 123 8.25 23.43 22.12
C ARG A 123 9.67 23.18 21.60
N PRO A 124 10.55 22.50 22.36
CA PRO A 124 11.93 22.27 21.94
C PRO A 124 12.02 21.28 20.77
N GLU A 125 12.93 21.50 19.83
CA GLU A 125 13.14 20.64 18.65
C GLU A 125 13.55 19.20 19.00
N TRP A 126 14.09 18.94 20.19
CA TRP A 126 14.43 17.59 20.66
C TRP A 126 13.21 16.75 21.04
N LEU A 127 12.03 17.35 21.17
CA LEU A 127 10.78 16.65 21.52
C LEU A 127 10.09 16.04 20.29
N GLU A 128 10.36 16.58 19.09
CA GLU A 128 9.89 16.08 17.80
C GLU A 128 11.06 16.18 16.81
N PRO A 129 11.94 15.18 16.73
CA PRO A 129 13.02 15.20 15.75
C PRO A 129 12.41 15.31 14.34
N PRO A 130 13.00 16.11 13.43
CA PRO A 130 12.51 16.24 12.08
C PRO A 130 12.53 14.86 11.40
N VAL A 131 11.36 14.42 10.93
CA VAL A 131 11.24 13.18 10.17
C VAL A 131 11.81 13.41 8.78
N ASP A 132 12.53 12.42 8.27
CA ASP A 132 13.05 12.42 6.91
C ASP A 132 11.93 12.68 5.87
N PRO A 133 12.05 13.71 5.01
CA PRO A 133 11.01 14.07 4.05
C PRO A 133 10.62 12.94 3.09
N ASP A 134 11.57 12.09 2.69
CA ASP A 134 11.30 10.97 1.79
C ASP A 134 10.46 9.89 2.49
N THR A 135 10.71 9.67 3.77
CA THR A 135 9.89 8.80 4.61
C THR A 135 8.45 9.31 4.75
N LEU A 136 8.27 10.62 4.98
CA LEU A 136 6.93 11.23 5.02
C LEU A 136 6.20 11.16 3.67
N LEU A 137 6.94 11.37 2.57
CA LEU A 137 6.41 11.25 1.22
C LEU A 137 5.94 9.82 0.95
N ARG A 138 6.76 8.83 1.30
CA ARG A 138 6.44 7.42 1.14
C ARG A 138 5.20 7.01 1.94
N GLU A 139 5.13 7.38 3.22
CA GLU A 139 3.95 7.14 4.05
C GLU A 139 2.68 7.75 3.41
N ARG A 140 2.75 9.02 3.00
CA ARG A 140 1.60 9.70 2.39
C ARG A 140 1.18 9.04 1.08
N THR A 141 2.14 8.66 0.25
CA THR A 141 1.88 7.96 -1.01
C THR A 141 1.20 6.61 -0.77
N LEU A 142 1.69 5.82 0.20
CA LEU A 142 1.05 4.55 0.59
C LEU A 142 -0.39 4.79 1.09
N ARG A 143 -0.59 5.74 2.02
CA ARG A 143 -1.92 6.07 2.57
C ARG A 143 -2.90 6.47 1.48
N VAL A 144 -2.52 7.38 0.59
CA VAL A 144 -3.38 7.85 -0.49
C VAL A 144 -3.69 6.72 -1.47
N SER A 145 -2.69 5.93 -1.85
CA SER A 145 -2.84 4.81 -2.77
C SER A 145 -3.80 3.75 -2.22
N PHE A 146 -3.60 3.31 -0.97
CA PHE A 146 -4.40 2.26 -0.37
C PHE A 146 -5.82 2.72 -0.09
N ARG A 147 -6.01 3.93 0.45
CA ARG A 147 -7.33 4.51 0.68
C ARG A 147 -8.12 4.63 -0.61
N ARG A 148 -7.47 5.09 -1.68
CA ARG A 148 -8.13 5.26 -2.97
C ARG A 148 -8.49 3.92 -3.59
N LEU A 149 -7.56 2.96 -3.61
CA LEU A 149 -7.83 1.61 -4.10
C LEU A 149 -8.98 0.95 -3.32
N ARG A 150 -8.97 1.07 -1.99
CA ARG A 150 -10.09 0.61 -1.14
C ARG A 150 -11.42 1.22 -1.59
N GLY A 151 -11.47 2.53 -1.82
CA GLY A 151 -12.68 3.20 -2.29
C GLY A 151 -13.21 2.63 -3.62
N PHE A 152 -12.33 2.17 -4.51
CA PHE A 152 -12.72 1.43 -5.70
C PHE A 152 -13.24 0.02 -5.37
N LEU A 153 -12.54 -0.74 -4.54
CA LEU A 153 -12.94 -2.10 -4.14
C LEU A 153 -14.28 -2.14 -3.39
N GLU A 154 -14.62 -1.07 -2.66
CA GLU A 154 -15.92 -0.91 -2.01
C GLU A 154 -17.04 -0.58 -3.00
N ARG A 155 -16.75 0.22 -4.04
CA ARG A 155 -17.73 0.68 -5.04
C ARG A 155 -18.03 -0.37 -6.11
N TYR A 156 -17.02 -1.10 -6.55
CA TYR A 156 -17.15 -2.09 -7.61
C TYR A 156 -17.40 -3.48 -7.03
N GLN A 157 -18.28 -4.24 -7.69
CA GLN A 157 -18.58 -5.61 -7.27
C GLN A 157 -17.45 -6.57 -7.65
N ASP A 158 -16.84 -6.36 -8.81
CA ASP A 158 -15.69 -7.13 -9.29
C ASP A 158 -14.38 -6.38 -8.97
N PRO A 159 -13.42 -7.00 -8.24
CA PRO A 159 -12.09 -6.44 -8.03
C PRO A 159 -11.35 -6.10 -9.33
N ALA A 160 -11.57 -6.84 -10.41
CA ALA A 160 -10.95 -6.53 -11.70
C ALA A 160 -11.40 -5.16 -12.23
N ASP A 161 -12.69 -4.85 -12.12
CA ASP A 161 -13.23 -3.54 -12.51
C ASP A 161 -12.69 -2.43 -11.60
N ALA A 162 -12.55 -2.70 -10.30
CA ALA A 162 -11.96 -1.77 -9.34
C ALA A 162 -10.51 -1.41 -9.70
N PHE A 163 -9.70 -2.42 -10.03
CA PHE A 163 -8.30 -2.25 -10.43
C PHE A 163 -8.16 -1.52 -11.77
N GLN A 164 -9.01 -1.81 -12.75
CA GLN A 164 -9.05 -1.07 -14.01
C GLN A 164 -9.44 0.40 -13.77
N ALA A 165 -10.44 0.65 -12.94
CA ALA A 165 -10.86 2.01 -12.62
C ALA A 165 -9.75 2.79 -11.90
N PHE A 166 -9.06 2.17 -10.94
CA PHE A 166 -7.90 2.75 -10.27
C PHE A 166 -6.76 3.05 -11.25
N ALA A 167 -6.43 2.13 -12.16
CA ALA A 167 -5.36 2.30 -13.14
C ALA A 167 -5.61 3.43 -14.16
N ARG A 168 -6.88 3.79 -14.39
CA ARG A 168 -7.30 4.87 -15.30
C ARG A 168 -7.21 6.25 -14.66
N GLU A 169 -7.05 6.35 -13.35
CA GLU A 169 -6.89 7.63 -12.68
C GLU A 169 -5.65 8.37 -13.24
N PRO A 170 -5.75 9.67 -13.52
CA PRO A 170 -4.68 10.41 -14.19
C PRO A 170 -3.39 10.50 -13.36
N ASP A 171 -3.52 10.43 -12.03
CA ASP A 171 -2.43 10.52 -11.07
C ASP A 171 -1.99 9.15 -10.55
N VAL A 172 -2.39 8.03 -11.17
CA VAL A 172 -1.87 6.69 -10.86
C VAL A 172 -0.76 6.33 -11.84
N GLY A 173 0.35 5.78 -11.34
CA GLY A 173 1.52 5.47 -12.16
C GLY A 173 2.60 4.70 -11.41
N ALA A 174 3.83 4.84 -11.91
CA ALA A 174 5.02 4.23 -11.33
C ALA A 174 5.46 5.00 -10.08
N VAL A 175 5.52 4.33 -8.94
CA VAL A 175 6.04 4.85 -7.68
C VAL A 175 7.27 4.05 -7.28
N GLY A 176 8.40 4.72 -7.12
CA GLY A 176 9.60 4.15 -6.52
C GLY A 176 9.47 4.13 -5.01
N TYR A 177 8.94 3.03 -4.46
CA TYR A 177 8.87 2.83 -3.01
C TYR A 177 10.23 2.50 -2.41
#